data_AF-A0A971AY34-F1
#
_entry.id   AF-A0A971AY34-F1
#
_cell.length_a   1.000
_cell.length_b   1.000
_cell.length_c   1.000
_cell.angle_alpha   90.00
_cell.angle_beta   90.00
_cell.angle_gamma   90.00
#
_symmetry.space_group_name_H-M   'P 1'
#
loop_
_entity.id
_entity.type
_entity.pdbx_description
1 polymer ?
#
loop_
_entity_poly.entity_id
_entity_poly.type
_entity_poly.pdbx_seq_one_letter_code
_entity_poly.pdbx_strand_id
1 'polypeptide(L)'
;MISDRPTMHISIHYRGNSKYKKSLKQQLSAYSKRVLSEPWEPFVEIHLDSIDIHGEKQIQQEVIYDRVVTYHMKKAIASIEELYTIAILLISLARQRLYENSPNSKTENLMIISITPTNNDDPANDIFDIQWSIGQ
;
A
#
# COMPACT_ATOMS: atom_id res chain seq x y z
N MET A 1 -10.64 -8.80 24.05
CA MET A 1 -9.81 -7.60 24.21
C MET A 1 -9.66 -6.99 22.83
N ILE A 2 -10.38 -5.89 22.58
CA ILE A 2 -10.19 -5.10 21.36
C ILE A 2 -8.93 -4.30 21.64
N SER A 3 -7.88 -4.45 20.84
CA SER A 3 -6.72 -3.58 20.99
C SER A 3 -7.15 -2.19 20.53
N ASP A 4 -7.05 -1.17 21.40
CA ASP A 4 -7.20 0.25 21.05
C ASP A 4 -6.09 0.77 20.10
N ARG A 5 -5.37 -0.16 19.46
CA ARG A 5 -4.26 0.10 18.56
C ARG A 5 -4.85 0.50 17.20
N PRO A 6 -4.55 1.69 16.69
CA PRO A 6 -5.04 2.09 15.38
C PRO A 6 -4.52 1.12 14.30
N THR A 7 -5.40 0.82 13.36
CA THR A 7 -5.18 -0.16 12.30
C THR A 7 -5.17 0.53 10.93
N MET A 8 -4.16 0.23 10.13
CA MET A 8 -4.06 0.66 8.75
C MET A 8 -4.17 -0.55 7.83
N HIS A 9 -5.27 -0.62 7.09
CA HIS A 9 -5.47 -1.58 6.02
C HIS A 9 -4.87 -1.03 4.73
N ILE A 10 -4.10 -1.86 4.02
CA ILE A 10 -3.43 -1.49 2.79
C ILE A 10 -3.81 -2.52 1.73
N SER A 11 -4.47 -2.05 0.67
CA SER A 11 -4.74 -2.82 -0.52
C SER A 11 -3.71 -2.48 -1.58
N ILE A 12 -2.94 -3.48 -2.02
CA ILE A 12 -1.96 -3.34 -3.09
C ILE A 12 -2.42 -4.15 -4.30
N HIS A 13 -2.64 -3.50 -5.43
CA HIS A 13 -2.79 -4.16 -6.72
C HIS A 13 -1.47 -4.11 -7.50
N TYR A 14 -1.03 -5.27 -7.99
CA TYR A 14 0.15 -5.38 -8.82
C TYR A 14 -0.17 -6.15 -10.09
N ARG A 15 0.05 -5.51 -11.25
CA ARG A 15 -0.25 -6.05 -12.59
C ARG A 15 0.98 -6.57 -13.36
N GLY A 16 2.18 -6.48 -12.81
CA GLY A 16 3.39 -6.95 -13.49
C GLY A 16 3.66 -8.46 -13.39
N ASN A 17 4.90 -8.85 -13.65
CA ASN A 17 5.35 -10.25 -13.72
C ASN A 17 4.98 -11.08 -12.47
N SER A 18 4.44 -12.29 -12.66
CA SER A 18 4.02 -13.19 -11.59
C SER A 18 5.14 -13.59 -10.62
N LYS A 19 6.39 -13.70 -11.10
CA LYS A 19 7.57 -13.95 -10.25
C LYS A 19 7.78 -12.79 -9.27
N TYR A 20 7.71 -11.56 -9.75
CA TYR A 20 7.79 -10.36 -8.91
C TYR A 20 6.61 -10.29 -7.94
N LYS A 21 5.40 -10.61 -8.40
CA LYS A 21 4.21 -10.67 -7.54
C LYS A 21 4.41 -11.59 -6.34
N LYS A 22 4.99 -12.78 -6.56
CA LYS A 22 5.25 -13.77 -5.50
C LYS A 22 6.31 -13.27 -4.50
N SER A 23 7.42 -12.74 -4.99
CA SER A 23 8.49 -12.19 -4.13
C SER A 23 8.00 -10.98 -3.32
N LEU A 24 7.29 -10.05 -3.95
CA LEU A 24 6.70 -8.90 -3.29
C LEU A 24 5.74 -9.32 -2.17
N LYS A 25 4.85 -10.30 -2.44
CA LYS A 25 3.95 -10.85 -1.41
C LYS A 25 4.72 -11.37 -0.20
N GLN A 26 5.81 -12.11 -0.41
CA GLN A 26 6.62 -12.64 0.68
C GLN A 26 7.28 -11.53 1.51
N GLN A 27 7.88 -10.54 0.85
CA GLN A 27 8.55 -9.42 1.52
C GLN A 27 7.55 -8.56 2.31
N LEU A 28 6.40 -8.22 1.72
CA LEU A 28 5.34 -7.48 2.41
C LEU A 28 4.76 -8.25 3.59
N SER A 29 4.55 -9.56 3.46
CA SER A 29 4.08 -10.42 4.56
C SER A 29 5.08 -10.45 5.72
N ALA A 30 6.37 -10.51 5.41
CA ALA A 30 7.44 -10.46 6.42
C ALA A 30 7.47 -9.09 7.12
N TYR A 31 7.31 -8.01 6.36
CA TYR A 31 7.21 -6.66 6.91
C TYR A 31 6.02 -6.52 7.87
N SER A 32 4.81 -6.91 7.47
CA SER A 32 3.63 -6.84 8.34
C SER A 32 3.88 -7.59 9.65
N LYS A 33 4.38 -8.83 9.59
CA LYS A 33 4.70 -9.62 10.80
C LYS A 33 5.69 -8.92 11.72
N ARG A 34 6.71 -8.25 11.17
CA ARG A 34 7.68 -7.48 11.96
C ARG A 34 7.05 -6.25 12.62
N VAL A 35 6.13 -5.56 11.95
CA VAL A 35 5.42 -4.43 12.56
C VAL A 35 4.48 -4.89 13.68
N LEU A 36 3.92 -6.10 13.57
CA LEU A 36 3.07 -6.68 14.62
C LEU A 36 3.81 -6.91 15.95
N SER A 37 5.10 -7.24 15.90
CA SER A 37 5.90 -7.45 17.12
C SER A 37 6.21 -6.16 17.89
N GLU A 38 5.99 -4.99 17.30
CA GLU A 38 6.19 -3.70 17.95
C GLU A 38 4.87 -3.22 18.58
N PRO A 39 4.73 -3.18 19.92
CA PRO A 39 3.45 -2.88 20.57
C PRO A 39 3.02 -1.41 20.50
N TRP A 40 3.95 -0.49 20.22
CA TRP A 40 3.73 0.97 20.21
C TRP A 40 3.34 1.53 18.84
N GLU A 41 3.53 0.75 17.80
CA GLU A 41 3.32 1.15 16.40
C GLU A 41 1.85 0.96 16.01
N PRO A 42 1.26 1.65 15.02
CA PRO A 42 -0.04 1.26 14.45
C PRO A 42 0.01 -0.14 13.83
N PHE A 43 -1.07 -0.92 13.92
CA PHE A 43 -1.20 -2.23 13.25
C PHE A 43 -1.28 -2.00 11.73
N VAL A 44 -0.57 -2.80 10.95
CA VAL A 44 -0.50 -2.65 9.49
C VAL A 44 -0.87 -3.96 8.80
N GLU A 45 -2.03 -3.97 8.17
CA GLU A 45 -2.51 -5.10 7.40
C GLU A 45 -2.27 -4.87 5.91
N ILE A 46 -1.40 -5.67 5.29
CA ILE A 46 -1.07 -5.53 3.86
C ILE A 46 -1.65 -6.70 3.09
N HIS A 47 -2.50 -6.37 2.12
CA HIS A 47 -3.09 -7.33 1.19
C HIS A 47 -2.62 -7.06 -0.24
N LEU A 48 -2.18 -8.11 -0.92
CA LEU A 48 -1.90 -8.06 -2.35
C LEU A 48 -3.12 -8.60 -3.11
N ASP A 49 -4.01 -7.69 -3.48
CA ASP A 49 -5.37 -7.99 -3.93
C ASP A 49 -5.47 -8.29 -5.44
N SER A 50 -6.53 -9.00 -5.83
CA SER A 50 -6.97 -9.04 -7.24
C SER A 50 -7.47 -7.65 -7.65
N ILE A 51 -7.61 -7.42 -8.96
CA ILE A 51 -8.14 -6.14 -9.47
C ILE A 51 -9.55 -5.88 -8.94
N ASP A 52 -10.38 -6.93 -8.82
CA ASP A 52 -11.77 -6.80 -8.38
C ASP A 52 -11.84 -6.36 -6.90
N ILE A 53 -11.16 -7.07 -6.01
CA ILE A 53 -11.12 -6.73 -4.57
C ILE A 53 -10.48 -5.35 -4.36
N HIS A 54 -9.45 -5.03 -5.14
CA HIS A 54 -8.81 -3.71 -5.07
C HIS A 54 -9.77 -2.59 -5.48
N GLY A 55 -10.53 -2.78 -6.56
CA GLY A 55 -11.55 -1.83 -7.02
C GLY A 55 -12.67 -1.65 -6.00
N GLU A 56 -13.15 -2.72 -5.39
CA GLU A 56 -14.15 -2.65 -4.31
C GLU A 56 -13.63 -1.82 -3.11
N LYS A 57 -12.39 -2.06 -2.67
CA LYS A 57 -11.78 -1.29 -1.58
C LYS A 57 -11.55 0.17 -1.97
N GLN A 58 -11.23 0.46 -3.22
CA GLN A 58 -11.12 1.83 -3.71
C GLN A 58 -12.46 2.56 -3.63
N ILE A 59 -13.55 1.95 -4.10
CA ILE A 59 -14.91 2.50 -3.98
C ILE A 59 -15.27 2.68 -2.50
N GLN A 60 -14.96 1.70 -1.65
CA GLN A 60 -15.19 1.79 -0.22
C GLN A 60 -14.45 2.99 0.41
N GLN A 61 -13.22 3.26 -0.01
CA GLN A 61 -12.47 4.45 0.43
C GLN A 61 -13.20 5.74 0.05
N GLU A 62 -13.73 5.83 -1.17
CA GLU A 62 -14.46 7.01 -1.63
C GLU A 62 -15.80 7.22 -0.88
N VAL A 63 -16.38 6.15 -0.32
CA VAL A 63 -17.63 6.22 0.47
C VAL A 63 -17.38 6.59 1.94
N ILE A 64 -16.27 6.13 2.53
CA ILE A 64 -16.01 6.25 3.98
C ILE A 64 -15.35 7.60 4.35
N TYR A 65 -14.68 8.24 3.42
CA TYR A 65 -13.92 9.47 3.67
C TYR A 65 -14.54 10.65 2.93
N ASP A 66 -14.65 11.79 3.61
CA ASP A 66 -15.17 13.02 3.02
C ASP A 66 -14.27 13.51 1.88
N ARG A 67 -12.97 13.20 1.96
CA ARG A 67 -12.01 13.48 0.90
C ARG A 67 -11.03 12.32 0.71
N VAL A 68 -10.77 11.99 -0.55
CA VAL A 68 -9.68 11.08 -0.93
C VAL A 68 -8.59 11.87 -1.66
N VAL A 69 -7.35 11.71 -1.24
CA VAL A 69 -6.19 12.30 -1.91
C VAL A 69 -5.42 11.21 -2.62
N THR A 70 -5.34 11.35 -3.95
CA THR A 70 -4.64 10.42 -4.84
C THR A 70 -3.36 11.06 -5.33
N TYR A 71 -2.28 10.28 -5.29
CA TYR A 71 -0.96 10.64 -5.78
C TYR A 71 -0.54 9.66 -6.86
N HIS A 72 0.34 10.13 -7.73
CA HIS A 72 0.76 9.40 -8.91
C HIS A 72 2.24 9.65 -9.17
N MET A 73 2.96 8.60 -9.55
CA MET A 73 4.33 8.72 -10.05
C MET A 73 4.60 7.67 -11.13
N LYS A 74 5.41 8.04 -12.12
CA LYS A 74 6.00 7.09 -13.06
C LYS A 74 7.48 6.94 -12.75
N LYS A 75 7.94 5.70 -12.61
CA LYS A 75 9.33 5.42 -12.24
C LYS A 75 9.83 4.15 -12.92
N ALA A 76 11.05 4.20 -13.45
CA ALA A 76 11.78 3.01 -13.86
C ALA A 76 12.20 2.23 -12.61
N ILE A 77 11.84 0.94 -12.55
CA ILE A 77 12.12 0.06 -11.43
C ILE A 77 13.11 -1.00 -11.91
N ALA A 78 14.32 -0.96 -11.36
CA ALA A 78 15.39 -1.86 -11.79
C ALA A 78 15.28 -3.25 -11.15
N SER A 79 14.59 -3.37 -10.02
CA SER A 79 14.47 -4.63 -9.29
C SER A 79 13.22 -4.72 -8.41
N ILE A 80 12.90 -5.94 -7.98
CA ILE A 80 11.78 -6.18 -7.07
C ILE A 80 12.02 -5.58 -5.67
N GLU A 81 13.27 -5.52 -5.23
CA GLU A 81 13.67 -4.88 -3.97
C GLU A 81 13.40 -3.38 -4.00
N GLU A 82 13.60 -2.73 -5.15
CA GLU A 82 13.25 -1.33 -5.33
C GLU A 82 11.74 -1.11 -5.23
N LEU A 83 10.95 -1.99 -5.85
CA LEU A 83 9.48 -1.92 -5.77
C LEU A 83 8.98 -2.13 -4.33
N TYR A 84 9.52 -3.12 -3.64
CA TYR A 84 9.24 -3.35 -2.22
C TYR A 84 9.62 -2.14 -1.37
N THR A 85 10.79 -1.55 -1.61
CA THR A 85 11.26 -0.35 -0.90
C THR A 85 10.30 0.82 -1.09
N ILE A 86 9.83 1.05 -2.32
CA ILE A 86 8.83 2.09 -2.61
C ILE A 86 7.54 1.82 -1.84
N ALA A 87 7.01 0.60 -1.88
CA ALA A 87 5.80 0.25 -1.14
C ALA A 87 5.95 0.53 0.37
N ILE A 88 7.07 0.13 0.98
CA ILE A 88 7.33 0.38 2.39
C ILE A 88 7.48 1.87 2.70
N LEU A 89 8.15 2.64 1.84
CA LEU A 89 8.28 4.10 2.01
C LEU A 89 6.92 4.79 1.96
N LEU A 90 6.06 4.43 1.00
CA LEU A 90 4.71 4.96 0.89
C LEU A 90 3.88 4.64 2.13
N ILE A 91 3.94 3.39 2.60
CA ILE A 91 3.26 2.96 3.82
C ILE A 91 3.77 3.73 5.04
N SER A 92 5.09 3.89 5.17
CA SER A 92 5.71 4.61 6.30
C SER A 92 5.31 6.08 6.31
N LEU A 93 5.32 6.74 5.15
CA LEU A 93 4.87 8.12 4.99
C LEU A 93 3.39 8.31 5.35
N ALA A 94 2.54 7.38 4.91
CA ALA A 94 1.11 7.42 5.23
C ALA A 94 0.87 7.23 6.74
N ARG A 95 1.59 6.31 7.38
CA ARG A 95 1.54 6.11 8.84
C ARG A 95 1.94 7.36 9.61
N GLN A 96 3.05 7.99 9.22
CA GLN A 96 3.52 9.21 9.85
C GLN A 96 2.48 10.34 9.74
N ARG A 97 1.88 10.52 8.56
CA ARG A 97 0.85 11.54 8.34
C ARG A 97 -0.42 11.28 9.15
N LEU A 98 -0.86 10.03 9.20
CA LEU A 98 -2.10 9.67 9.87
C LEU A 98 -1.95 9.66 11.39
N TYR A 99 -0.90 9.05 11.93
CA TYR A 99 -0.86 8.74 13.37
C TYR A 99 0.09 9.61 14.19
N GLU A 100 1.12 10.21 13.58
CA GLU A 100 2.05 11.10 14.30
C GLU A 100 1.63 12.57 14.17
N ASN A 101 1.08 12.95 13.01
CA ASN A 101 0.79 14.35 12.69
C ASN A 101 -0.69 14.74 12.81
N SER A 102 -1.61 13.79 13.06
CA SER A 102 -3.06 14.06 13.12
C SER A 102 -3.69 13.54 14.41
N PRO A 103 -3.94 14.40 15.42
CA PRO A 103 -4.51 13.98 16.71
C PRO A 103 -5.95 13.44 16.64
N ASN A 104 -6.64 13.62 15.51
CA ASN A 104 -8.01 13.14 15.27
C ASN A 104 -8.08 11.97 14.27
N SER A 105 -6.97 11.25 14.05
CA SER A 105 -6.94 10.17 13.07
C SER A 105 -7.94 9.07 13.43
N LYS A 106 -8.69 8.58 12.43
CA LYS A 106 -9.57 7.41 12.62
C LYS A 106 -8.77 6.23 13.18
N THR A 107 -9.40 5.43 14.03
CA THR A 107 -8.80 4.19 14.56
C THR A 107 -8.59 3.15 13.47
N GLU A 108 -9.33 3.22 12.37
CA GLU A 108 -9.13 2.38 11.19
C GLU A 108 -8.95 3.26 9.95
N ASN A 109 -7.83 3.05 9.23
CA ASN A 109 -7.51 3.76 8.00
C ASN A 109 -7.34 2.80 6.81
N LEU A 110 -7.67 3.28 5.62
CA LEU A 110 -7.52 2.53 4.37
C LEU A 110 -6.58 3.27 3.41
N MET A 111 -5.55 2.58 2.93
CA MET A 111 -4.66 3.03 1.86
C MET A 111 -4.77 2.08 0.66
N ILE A 112 -4.83 2.67 -0.52
CA ILE A 112 -4.88 1.95 -1.78
C ILE A 112 -3.57 2.22 -2.52
N ILE A 113 -2.91 1.18 -3.04
CA ILE A 113 -1.69 1.29 -3.85
C ILE A 113 -1.88 0.47 -5.13
N SER A 114 -1.77 1.09 -6.30
CA SER A 114 -1.76 0.42 -7.59
C SER A 114 -0.37 0.52 -8.20
N ILE A 115 0.15 -0.61 -8.66
CA ILE A 115 1.46 -0.74 -9.31
C ILE A 115 1.25 -1.46 -10.64
N THR A 116 1.36 -0.70 -11.72
CA THR A 116 1.07 -1.18 -13.08
C THR A 116 2.25 -0.89 -14.00
N PRO A 117 2.84 -1.90 -14.68
CA PRO A 117 3.85 -1.63 -15.69
C PRO A 117 3.23 -0.84 -16.85
N THR A 118 3.94 0.17 -17.37
CA THR A 118 3.44 0.99 -18.48
C THR A 118 3.59 0.30 -19.84
N ASN A 119 4.56 -0.60 -19.98
CA ASN A 119 4.74 -1.45 -21.16
C ASN A 119 4.62 -2.91 -20.73
N ASN A 120 3.69 -3.65 -21.34
CA ASN A 120 3.50 -5.07 -21.02
C ASN A 120 4.52 -5.99 -21.74
N ASP A 121 5.23 -5.48 -22.75
CA ASP A 121 5.92 -6.31 -23.75
C ASP A 121 7.46 -6.17 -23.78
N ASP A 122 8.06 -5.21 -23.06
CA ASP A 122 9.52 -5.01 -23.05
C ASP A 122 10.09 -4.94 -21.63
N PRO A 123 10.72 -6.03 -21.13
CA PRO A 123 11.33 -6.09 -19.81
C PRO A 123 12.61 -5.24 -19.67
N ALA A 124 13.12 -4.63 -20.74
CA ALA A 124 14.29 -3.76 -20.70
C ALA A 124 13.98 -2.34 -20.20
N ASN A 125 12.71 -1.93 -20.18
CA ASN A 125 12.24 -0.65 -19.64
C ASN A 125 11.02 -0.88 -18.74
N ASP A 126 11.28 -1.45 -17.57
CA ASP A 126 10.32 -1.68 -16.47
C ASP A 126 9.90 -0.35 -15.82
N ILE A 127 9.27 0.54 -16.62
CA ILE A 127 8.62 1.75 -16.11
C ILE A 127 7.29 1.33 -15.51
N PHE A 128 7.09 1.66 -14.25
CA PHE A 128 5.85 1.44 -13.52
C PHE A 128 5.13 2.75 -13.30
N ASP A 129 3.83 2.70 -13.54
CA ASP A 129 2.86 3.63 -13.04
C ASP A 129 2.47 3.21 -11.61
N ILE A 130 2.80 4.06 -10.64
CA ILE A 130 2.56 3.82 -9.22
C ILE A 130 1.62 4.91 -8.74
N GLN A 131 0.42 4.50 -8.37
CA GLN A 131 -0.62 5.36 -7.81
C GLN A 131 -0.91 4.93 -6.37
N TRP A 132 -1.15 5.89 -5.49
CA TRP A 132 -1.65 5.58 -4.14
C TRP A 132 -2.64 6.62 -3.65
N SER A 133 -3.59 6.20 -2.82
CA SER A 133 -4.57 7.09 -2.23
C SER A 133 -4.78 6.82 -0.74
N ILE A 134 -5.06 7.91 -0.02
CA ILE A 134 -5.40 7.91 1.41
C ILE A 134 -6.65 8.77 1.61
N GLY A 135 -7.50 8.34 2.55
CA GLY A 135 -8.65 9.12 2.98
C GLY A 135 -8.28 10.19 4.00
N GLN A 136 -9.04 11.30 4.02
CA GLN A 136 -8.96 12.40 4.98
C GLN A 136 -10.35 12.71 5.55
#